data_AF-A0A1Y2C9D8-F1
#
_entry.id   AF-A0A1Y2C9D8-F1
#
_cell.length_a   1.000
_cell.length_b   1.000
_cell.length_c   1.000
_cell.angle_alpha   90.00
_cell.angle_beta   90.00
_cell.angle_gamma   90.00
#
_symmetry.space_group_name_H-M   'P 1'
#
loop_
_entity.id
_entity.type
_entity.pdbx_description
1 polymer ?
#
loop_
_entity_poly.entity_id
_entity_poly.type
_entity_poly.pdbx_seq_one_letter_code
_entity_poly.pdbx_strand_id
1 'polypeptide(L)'
;MKSFFFVVVVGLLTLLKVNGLGYICKEHIVVKHGDRCHLYNDAPDPDYRIKYSEIYNINPNIDCDNLRSGSKICIYIDNETKKGLARYEFEEYKIKKDYDPKKYTCKELAKELGSTVMELEHTNFPLLNCRNFKRNLVIRYKKDGKYTPDFSNSKPIKYDYGKEYSKNLKTNY
;
A
#
# COMPACT_ATOMS: atom_id res chain seq x y z
N MET A 1 4.80 46.17 12.35
CA MET A 1 4.61 45.19 11.25
C MET A 1 5.78 44.19 11.11
N LYS A 2 6.32 43.63 12.20
CA LYS A 2 7.36 42.58 12.13
C LYS A 2 7.00 41.28 12.88
N SER A 3 5.98 41.31 13.74
CA SER A 3 5.58 40.14 14.54
C SER A 3 4.49 39.26 13.90
N PHE A 4 3.94 39.63 12.75
CA PHE A 4 2.86 38.85 12.11
C PHE A 4 3.36 37.80 11.10
N PHE A 5 4.60 37.92 10.63
CA PHE A 5 5.16 37.00 9.63
C PHE A 5 5.73 35.70 10.23
N PHE A 6 6.06 35.68 11.53
CA PHE A 6 6.70 34.52 12.17
C PHE A 6 5.70 33.41 12.55
N VAL A 7 4.43 33.75 12.79
CA VAL A 7 3.39 32.78 13.16
C VAL A 7 2.95 31.95 11.96
N VAL A 8 2.97 32.52 10.75
CA VAL A 8 2.52 31.83 9.52
C VAL A 8 3.53 30.76 9.06
N VAL A 9 4.84 30.97 9.26
CA VAL A 9 5.87 30.01 8.84
C VAL A 9 5.96 28.82 9.80
N VAL A 10 5.76 29.03 11.11
CA VAL A 10 5.73 27.93 12.09
C VAL A 10 4.41 27.14 12.01
N GLY A 11 3.29 27.79 11.65
CA GLY A 11 2.01 27.11 11.41
C GLY A 11 1.98 26.24 10.15
N LEU A 12 2.77 26.54 9.12
CA LEU A 12 2.83 25.74 7.89
C LEU A 12 3.65 24.44 8.01
N LEU A 13 4.50 24.31 9.04
CA LEU A 13 5.34 23.13 9.23
C LEU A 13 4.60 21.93 9.86
N THR A 14 3.36 22.10 10.33
CA THR A 14 2.58 21.03 10.98
C THR A 14 1.77 20.16 10.02
N LEU A 15 1.78 20.46 8.71
CA LEU A 15 1.04 19.67 7.70
C LEU A 15 1.95 18.90 6.72
N LEU A 16 3.27 19.02 6.85
CA LEU A 16 4.16 18.09 6.18
C LEU A 16 4.14 16.79 6.98
N LYS A 17 3.23 15.87 6.65
CA LYS A 17 3.48 14.45 6.88
C LYS A 17 4.84 14.19 6.24
N VAL A 18 5.90 14.20 7.04
CA VAL A 18 7.22 13.75 6.60
C VAL A 18 6.95 12.33 6.16
N ASN A 19 6.98 12.09 4.84
CA ASN A 19 6.71 10.80 4.24
C ASN A 19 7.84 9.85 4.66
N GLY A 20 7.82 9.44 5.92
CA GLY A 20 8.72 8.47 6.47
C GLY A 20 8.47 7.18 5.72
N LEU A 21 9.55 6.59 5.23
CA LEU A 21 9.46 5.30 4.56
C LEU A 21 8.99 4.24 5.57
N GLY A 22 8.04 3.42 5.14
CA GLY A 22 7.46 2.28 5.85
C GLY A 22 8.36 1.07 5.83
N TYR A 23 7.88 -0.05 5.29
CA TYR A 23 8.57 -1.34 5.24
C TYR A 23 9.86 -1.28 4.42
N ILE A 24 10.87 -2.07 4.77
CA ILE A 24 12.06 -2.22 3.91
C ILE A 24 11.74 -3.18 2.79
N CYS A 25 11.86 -2.74 1.54
CA CYS A 25 11.70 -3.60 0.39
C CYS A 25 13.03 -4.30 0.06
N LYS A 26 12.98 -5.61 -0.13
CA LYS A 26 14.10 -6.44 -0.62
C LYS A 26 14.02 -6.66 -2.12
N GLU A 27 12.83 -6.93 -2.66
CA GLU A 27 12.63 -7.15 -4.10
C GLU A 27 11.43 -6.39 -4.61
N HIS A 28 11.53 -5.88 -5.84
CA HIS A 28 10.51 -5.06 -6.46
C HIS A 28 10.33 -5.33 -7.95
N ILE A 29 9.15 -5.01 -8.43
CA ILE A 29 8.85 -4.85 -9.85
C ILE A 29 9.13 -3.40 -10.25
N VAL A 30 9.69 -3.22 -11.44
CA VAL A 30 9.71 -1.92 -12.13
C VAL A 30 8.60 -1.95 -13.16
N VAL A 31 7.57 -1.13 -12.95
CA VAL A 31 6.38 -1.09 -13.79
C VAL A 31 6.76 -0.64 -15.20
N LYS A 32 6.40 -1.43 -16.21
CA LYS A 32 6.58 -1.09 -17.62
C LYS A 32 5.35 -0.40 -18.19
N HIS A 33 5.51 0.22 -19.34
CA HIS A 33 4.39 0.80 -20.06
C HIS A 33 3.37 -0.30 -20.42
N GLY A 34 2.09 -0.04 -20.13
CA GLY A 34 1.02 -1.00 -20.37
C GLY A 34 0.78 -1.99 -19.23
N ASP A 35 1.68 -2.07 -18.24
CA ASP A 35 1.48 -2.97 -17.11
C ASP A 35 0.21 -2.62 -16.33
N ARG A 36 -0.40 -3.67 -15.77
CA ARG A 36 -1.58 -3.62 -14.90
C ARG A 36 -1.39 -4.67 -13.82
N CYS A 37 -1.95 -4.47 -12.63
CA CYS A 37 -1.78 -5.44 -11.55
C CYS A 37 -2.28 -6.86 -11.90
N HIS A 38 -3.27 -6.99 -12.80
CA HIS A 38 -3.73 -8.30 -13.26
C HIS A 38 -2.61 -9.11 -13.93
N LEU A 39 -1.65 -8.47 -14.63
CA LEU A 39 -0.53 -9.19 -15.26
C LEU A 39 0.37 -9.86 -14.22
N TYR A 40 0.50 -9.25 -13.03
CA TYR A 40 1.27 -9.82 -11.92
C TYR A 40 0.48 -10.94 -11.21
N ASN A 41 -0.83 -10.74 -11.03
CA ASN A 41 -1.74 -11.73 -10.44
C ASN A 41 -1.94 -12.97 -11.30
N ASP A 42 -1.96 -12.80 -12.62
CA ASP A 42 -2.23 -13.84 -13.60
C ASP A 42 -0.97 -14.25 -14.35
N ALA A 43 0.21 -14.02 -13.76
CA ALA A 43 1.48 -14.38 -14.36
C ALA A 43 1.46 -15.87 -14.75
N PRO A 44 1.86 -16.20 -15.99
CA PRO A 44 1.91 -17.59 -16.47
C PRO A 44 2.80 -18.48 -15.62
N ASP A 45 3.99 -17.96 -15.27
CA ASP A 45 4.92 -18.63 -14.37
C ASP A 45 4.45 -18.49 -12.91
N PRO A 46 4.12 -19.60 -12.23
CA PRO A 46 3.64 -19.56 -10.85
C PRO A 46 4.67 -18.99 -9.86
N ASP A 47 5.98 -19.09 -10.15
CA ASP A 47 7.03 -18.58 -9.27
C ASP A 47 7.09 -17.05 -9.25
N TYR A 48 6.54 -16.40 -10.29
CA TYR A 48 6.45 -14.95 -10.41
C TYR A 48 5.04 -14.41 -10.20
N ARG A 49 4.08 -15.28 -9.85
CA ARG A 49 2.68 -14.89 -9.64
C ARG A 49 2.51 -14.23 -8.29
N ILE A 50 1.94 -13.03 -8.28
CA ILE A 50 1.77 -12.22 -7.06
C ILE A 50 0.32 -11.84 -6.93
N LYS A 51 -0.33 -12.31 -5.86
CA LYS A 51 -1.77 -12.09 -5.69
C LYS A 51 -2.08 -10.63 -5.41
N TYR A 52 -3.26 -10.18 -5.82
CA TYR A 52 -3.75 -8.83 -5.47
C TYR A 52 -3.64 -8.52 -3.97
N SER A 53 -3.99 -9.48 -3.10
CA SER A 53 -3.86 -9.30 -1.65
C SER A 53 -2.42 -9.06 -1.20
N GLU A 54 -1.44 -9.69 -1.83
CA GLU A 54 -0.03 -9.49 -1.50
C GLU A 54 0.44 -8.11 -2.00
N ILE A 55 0.06 -7.74 -3.23
CA ILE A 55 0.38 -6.42 -3.79
C ILE A 55 -0.18 -5.31 -2.91
N TYR A 56 -1.47 -5.36 -2.57
CA TYR A 56 -2.15 -4.34 -1.78
C TYR A 56 -1.64 -4.28 -0.34
N ASN A 57 -1.45 -5.42 0.33
CA ASN A 57 -0.98 -5.43 1.72
C ASN A 57 0.45 -4.89 1.87
N ILE A 58 1.32 -5.14 0.89
CA ILE A 58 2.71 -4.66 0.89
C ILE A 58 2.83 -3.23 0.35
N ASN A 59 1.93 -2.82 -0.55
CA ASN A 59 1.92 -1.50 -1.17
C ASN A 59 0.58 -0.78 -0.95
N PRO A 60 0.19 -0.40 0.27
CA PRO A 60 -1.16 0.09 0.52
C PRO A 60 -1.51 1.40 -0.22
N ASN A 61 -0.51 2.12 -0.71
CA ASN A 61 -0.65 3.34 -1.52
C ASN A 61 -0.66 3.10 -3.03
N ILE A 62 -0.64 1.85 -3.50
CA ILE A 62 -0.68 1.53 -4.92
C ILE A 62 -2.07 1.75 -5.50
N ASP A 63 -2.14 2.34 -6.69
CA ASP A 63 -3.34 2.39 -7.51
C ASP A 63 -3.17 1.44 -8.70
N CYS A 64 -3.74 0.24 -8.58
CA CYS A 64 -3.63 -0.80 -9.60
C CYS A 64 -4.31 -0.46 -10.92
N ASP A 65 -5.24 0.50 -10.93
CA ASP A 65 -5.92 0.98 -12.13
C ASP A 65 -5.10 2.08 -12.83
N ASN A 66 -4.14 2.69 -12.13
CA ASN A 66 -3.33 3.81 -12.61
C ASN A 66 -1.83 3.62 -12.36
N LEU A 67 -1.30 2.48 -12.80
CA LEU A 67 0.13 2.20 -12.71
C LEU A 67 0.93 3.13 -13.64
N ARG A 68 1.90 3.84 -13.07
CA ARG A 68 2.84 4.70 -13.81
C ARG A 68 4.08 3.93 -14.21
N SER A 69 4.46 3.99 -15.49
CA SER A 69 5.72 3.39 -15.94
C SER A 69 6.91 3.97 -15.17
N GLY A 70 7.87 3.10 -14.82
CA GLY A 70 9.04 3.42 -14.00
C GLY A 70 8.77 3.42 -12.50
N SER A 71 7.51 3.36 -12.06
CA SER A 71 7.20 3.20 -10.64
C SER A 71 7.62 1.81 -10.14
N LYS A 72 7.72 1.68 -8.82
CA LYS A 72 8.15 0.44 -8.16
C LYS A 72 7.01 -0.15 -7.35
N ILE A 73 6.88 -1.47 -7.41
CA ILE A 73 5.96 -2.24 -6.57
C ILE A 73 6.81 -3.19 -5.74
N CYS A 74 6.73 -3.08 -4.42
CA CYS A 74 7.44 -3.98 -3.54
C CYS A 74 6.73 -5.34 -3.50
N ILE A 75 7.49 -6.42 -3.62
CA ILE A 75 6.93 -7.77 -3.66
C ILE A 75 7.53 -8.68 -2.60
N TYR A 76 8.67 -8.28 -2.04
CA TYR A 76 9.30 -8.98 -0.95
C TYR A 76 9.88 -7.97 0.04
N ILE A 77 9.49 -8.09 1.30
CA ILE A 77 9.92 -7.20 2.38
C ILE A 77 11.08 -7.81 3.16
N ASP A 78 11.85 -6.98 3.86
CA ASP A 78 12.77 -7.46 4.88
C ASP A 78 12.01 -7.82 6.15
N ASN A 79 11.75 -9.11 6.34
CA ASN A 79 11.19 -9.69 7.56
C ASN A 79 12.21 -10.56 8.33
N GLU A 80 13.48 -10.52 7.94
CA GLU A 80 14.54 -11.34 8.55
C GLU A 80 15.40 -10.52 9.49
N THR A 81 15.67 -9.25 9.15
CA THR A 81 16.48 -8.39 10.01
C THR A 81 15.63 -7.74 11.10
N LYS A 82 16.25 -7.47 12.26
CA LYS A 82 15.63 -6.70 13.35
C LYS A 82 15.07 -5.35 12.88
N LYS A 83 15.78 -4.68 11.96
CA LYS A 83 15.36 -3.40 11.39
C LYS A 83 14.15 -3.55 10.48
N GLY A 84 14.13 -4.60 9.67
CA GLY A 84 13.01 -4.94 8.80
C GLY A 84 11.74 -5.22 9.59
N LEU A 85 11.84 -6.12 10.58
CA LEU A 85 10.74 -6.47 11.48
C LEU A 85 10.15 -5.25 12.20
N ALA A 86 11.00 -4.39 12.78
CA ALA A 86 10.54 -3.17 13.46
C ALA A 86 9.78 -2.21 12.53
N ARG A 87 10.04 -2.23 11.22
CA ARG A 87 9.34 -1.40 10.23
C ARG A 87 8.08 -2.07 9.67
N TYR A 88 7.92 -3.37 9.88
CA TYR A 88 6.74 -4.17 9.48
C TYR A 88 5.67 -4.31 10.57
N GLU A 89 5.79 -3.59 11.69
CA GLU A 89 4.79 -3.62 12.74
C GLU A 89 3.46 -2.97 12.31
N PHE A 90 2.37 -3.66 12.64
CA PHE A 90 0.99 -3.18 12.53
C PHE A 90 0.32 -3.36 13.88
N GLU A 91 -0.57 -2.44 14.20
CA GLU A 91 -1.50 -2.61 15.30
C GLU A 91 -2.85 -3.13 14.78
N GLU A 92 -3.61 -3.75 15.67
CA GLU A 92 -4.97 -4.19 15.37
C GLU A 92 -5.99 -3.19 15.92
N TYR A 93 -7.07 -2.98 15.18
CA TYR A 93 -8.22 -2.20 15.59
C TYR A 93 -9.49 -3.00 15.39
N LYS A 94 -10.31 -3.12 16.44
CA LYS A 94 -11.61 -3.76 16.36
C LYS A 94 -12.69 -2.74 16.07
N ILE A 95 -13.29 -2.83 14.89
CA ILE A 95 -14.42 -1.99 14.49
C ILE A 95 -15.61 -2.28 15.40
N LYS A 96 -16.20 -1.21 15.96
CA LYS A 96 -17.35 -1.27 16.86
C LYS A 96 -18.53 -2.01 16.20
N LYS A 97 -19.32 -2.73 16.99
CA LYS A 97 -20.48 -3.49 16.48
C LYS A 97 -21.71 -2.59 16.25
N ASP A 98 -21.81 -1.52 17.02
CA ASP A 98 -22.99 -0.70 17.24
C ASP A 98 -22.85 0.74 16.71
N TYR A 99 -21.95 0.99 15.74
CA TYR A 99 -21.81 2.32 15.15
C TYR A 99 -22.97 2.69 14.20
N ASP A 100 -23.23 4.00 14.11
CA ASP A 100 -24.09 4.59 13.08
C ASP A 100 -23.31 4.72 11.76
N PRO A 101 -23.67 3.96 10.70
CA PRO A 101 -22.93 3.97 9.44
C PRO A 101 -22.99 5.29 8.68
N LYS A 102 -23.91 6.20 9.04
CA LYS A 102 -23.97 7.56 8.47
C LYS A 102 -22.90 8.47 9.06
N LYS A 103 -22.44 8.19 10.28
CA LYS A 103 -21.45 9.01 11.00
C LYS A 103 -20.07 8.36 11.01
N TYR A 104 -20.03 7.05 11.27
CA TYR A 104 -18.80 6.30 11.35
C TYR A 104 -18.55 5.58 10.02
N THR A 105 -17.82 6.27 9.15
CA THR A 105 -17.47 5.81 7.79
C THR A 105 -16.00 5.39 7.75
N CYS A 106 -15.57 4.69 6.68
CA CYS A 106 -14.15 4.44 6.45
C CYS A 106 -13.30 5.72 6.45
N LYS A 107 -13.87 6.86 6.01
CA LYS A 107 -13.16 8.15 6.02
C LYS A 107 -12.88 8.63 7.45
N GLU A 108 -13.87 8.51 8.33
CA GLU A 108 -13.69 8.87 9.74
C GLU A 108 -12.75 7.88 10.45
N LEU A 109 -12.86 6.58 10.17
CA LEU A 109 -11.93 5.58 10.69
C LEU A 109 -10.49 5.83 10.20
N ALA A 110 -10.27 6.11 8.91
CA ALA A 110 -8.96 6.44 8.37
C ALA A 110 -8.37 7.66 9.07
N LYS A 111 -9.18 8.71 9.27
CA LYS A 111 -8.78 9.90 10.01
C LYS A 111 -8.43 9.59 11.47
N GLU A 112 -9.25 8.80 12.17
CA GLU A 112 -9.02 8.35 13.56
C GLU A 112 -7.67 7.61 13.67
N LEU A 113 -7.37 6.75 12.70
CA LEU A 113 -6.15 5.94 12.67
C LEU A 113 -4.94 6.63 11.99
N GLY A 114 -5.07 7.91 11.60
CA GLY A 114 -3.99 8.67 10.96
C GLY A 114 -3.61 8.22 9.54
N SER A 115 -4.44 7.42 8.89
CA SER A 115 -4.22 6.80 7.57
C SER A 115 -5.15 7.39 6.50
N THR A 116 -4.99 6.97 5.25
CA THR A 116 -5.95 7.22 4.17
C THR A 116 -6.94 6.06 4.03
N VAL A 117 -8.07 6.31 3.37
CA VAL A 117 -9.04 5.24 3.06
C VAL A 117 -8.39 4.13 2.22
N MET A 118 -7.57 4.51 1.24
CA MET A 118 -6.85 3.59 0.36
C MET A 118 -5.88 2.71 1.16
N GLU A 119 -5.06 3.31 2.03
CA GLU A 119 -4.11 2.57 2.87
C GLU A 119 -4.83 1.57 3.77
N LEU A 120 -5.93 1.96 4.42
CA LEU A 120 -6.70 1.05 5.27
C LEU A 120 -7.32 -0.09 4.47
N GLU A 121 -7.97 0.21 3.35
CA GLU A 121 -8.62 -0.79 2.51
C GLU A 121 -7.60 -1.78 1.93
N HIS A 122 -6.50 -1.28 1.37
CA HIS A 122 -5.45 -2.11 0.78
C HIS A 122 -4.66 -2.91 1.81
N THR A 123 -4.37 -2.37 2.99
CA THR A 123 -3.73 -3.12 4.09
C THR A 123 -4.56 -4.33 4.55
N ASN A 124 -5.88 -4.21 4.42
CA ASN A 124 -6.85 -5.18 4.92
C ASN A 124 -7.56 -5.91 3.78
N PHE A 125 -7.04 -5.85 2.56
CA PHE A 125 -7.69 -6.47 1.41
C PHE A 125 -7.62 -8.00 1.52
N PRO A 126 -8.71 -8.74 1.21
CA PRO A 126 -10.02 -8.27 0.74
C PRO A 126 -11.07 -8.11 1.85
N LEU A 127 -10.66 -8.18 3.12
CA LEU A 127 -11.55 -8.24 4.28
C LEU A 127 -12.29 -6.92 4.52
N LEU A 128 -11.56 -5.80 4.48
CA LEU A 128 -12.13 -4.46 4.55
C LEU A 128 -12.47 -3.99 3.14
N ASN A 129 -13.73 -3.58 2.94
CA ASN A 129 -14.19 -2.92 1.73
C ASN A 129 -14.90 -1.63 2.14
N CYS A 130 -14.38 -0.48 1.72
CA CYS A 130 -14.90 0.81 2.18
C CYS A 130 -16.17 1.26 1.44
N ARG A 131 -16.55 0.58 0.35
CA ARG A 131 -17.87 0.72 -0.28
C ARG A 131 -18.95 -0.05 0.50
N ASN A 132 -18.58 -1.12 1.19
CA ASN A 132 -19.47 -1.93 2.03
C ASN A 132 -18.86 -2.16 3.42
N PHE A 133 -18.75 -1.07 4.18
CA PHE A 133 -18.04 -1.04 5.46
C PHE A 133 -18.71 -1.96 6.50
N LYS A 134 -18.03 -3.06 6.83
CA LYS A 134 -18.56 -4.13 7.70
C LYS A 134 -18.34 -3.84 9.19
N ARG A 135 -19.29 -4.30 10.01
CA ARG A 135 -19.23 -4.24 11.48
C ARG A 135 -18.44 -5.41 12.07
N ASN A 136 -17.93 -5.24 13.29
CA ASN A 136 -17.27 -6.29 14.07
C ASN A 136 -16.10 -6.97 13.33
N LEU A 137 -15.37 -6.19 12.52
CA LEU A 137 -14.17 -6.63 11.83
C LEU A 137 -12.94 -6.17 12.63
N VAL A 138 -11.96 -7.05 12.78
CA VAL A 138 -10.62 -6.66 13.24
C VAL A 138 -9.80 -6.33 12.01
N ILE A 139 -9.24 -5.13 11.98
CA ILE A 139 -8.39 -4.63 10.90
C ILE A 139 -7.00 -4.34 11.44
N ARG A 140 -6.03 -4.25 10.54
CA ARG A 140 -4.65 -3.86 10.81
C ARG A 140 -4.38 -2.46 10.29
N TYR A 141 -3.56 -1.71 10.99
CA TYR A 141 -3.14 -0.37 10.59
C TYR A 141 -1.73 -0.07 11.11
N LYS A 142 -1.07 0.93 10.51
CA LYS A 142 0.21 1.44 10.99
C LYS A 142 -0.01 2.71 11.80
N LYS A 143 0.23 2.63 13.10
CA LYS A 143 0.13 3.78 14.01
C LYS A 143 1.08 4.92 13.68
N ASP A 144 2.24 4.62 13.09
CA ASP A 144 3.19 5.63 12.64
C ASP A 144 2.83 6.27 11.29
N GLY A 145 1.77 5.79 10.62
CA GLY A 145 1.31 6.30 9.33
C GLY A 145 2.25 6.03 8.14
N LYS A 146 3.27 5.18 8.29
CA LYS A 146 4.32 4.98 7.26
C LYS A 146 4.03 3.78 6.38
N TYR A 147 3.17 3.94 5.38
CA TYR A 147 2.75 2.84 4.50
C TYR A 147 3.61 2.66 3.24
N THR A 148 4.43 3.65 2.88
CA THR A 148 5.20 3.65 1.63
C THR A 148 6.48 2.80 1.74
N PRO A 149 6.68 1.75 0.92
CA PRO A 149 7.90 0.94 1.01
C PRO A 149 9.19 1.72 0.74
N ASP A 150 10.26 1.33 1.43
CA ASP A 150 11.63 1.80 1.23
C ASP A 150 12.35 0.93 0.20
N PHE A 151 12.63 1.52 -0.97
CA PHE A 151 13.29 0.84 -2.08
C PHE A 151 14.81 1.07 -2.12
N SER A 152 15.41 1.69 -1.10
CA SER A 152 16.81 2.14 -1.16
C SER A 152 17.80 1.00 -1.40
N ASN A 153 17.51 -0.20 -0.90
CA ASN A 153 18.34 -1.39 -1.04
C ASN A 153 17.62 -2.55 -1.75
N SER A 154 16.51 -2.26 -2.42
CA SER A 154 15.71 -3.29 -3.09
C SER A 154 16.30 -3.66 -4.45
N LYS A 155 16.22 -4.94 -4.82
CA LYS A 155 16.66 -5.44 -6.13
C LYS A 155 15.46 -5.60 -7.07
N PRO A 156 15.57 -5.21 -8.36
CA PRO A 156 14.49 -5.46 -9.30
C PRO A 156 14.47 -6.95 -9.66
N ILE A 157 13.28 -7.55 -9.73
CA ILE A 157 13.16 -8.89 -10.31
C ILE A 157 13.34 -8.84 -11.82
N LYS A 158 13.92 -9.91 -12.38
CA LYS A 158 14.21 -10.04 -13.81
C LYS A 158 13.15 -10.87 -14.51
N TYR A 159 11.89 -10.43 -14.42
CA TYR A 159 10.76 -11.06 -15.09
C TYR A 159 9.96 -10.03 -15.89
N ASP A 160 9.61 -10.38 -17.13
CA ASP A 160 8.91 -9.48 -18.04
C ASP A 160 7.43 -9.89 -18.17
N TYR A 161 6.61 -9.45 -17.22
CA TYR A 161 5.21 -9.83 -17.12
C TYR A 161 4.42 -9.64 -18.43
N GLY A 162 4.51 -8.46 -19.05
CA GLY A 162 3.80 -8.19 -20.30
C GLY A 162 4.25 -9.08 -21.46
N LYS A 163 5.56 -9.35 -21.58
CA LYS A 163 6.11 -10.22 -22.62
C LYS A 163 5.70 -11.68 -22.41
N GLU A 164 5.84 -12.20 -21.20
CA GLU A 164 5.50 -13.60 -20.89
C GLU A 164 4.00 -13.85 -20.98
N TYR A 165 3.18 -12.90 -20.53
CA TYR A 165 1.72 -12.97 -20.70
C TYR A 165 1.32 -13.01 -22.19
N SER A 166 1.90 -12.12 -23.00
CA SER A 166 1.65 -12.10 -24.46
C SER A 166 2.09 -13.39 -25.16
N LYS A 167 3.22 -13.98 -24.72
CA LYS A 167 3.70 -15.27 -25.24
C LYS A 167 2.73 -16.40 -24.89
N ASN A 168 2.25 -16.46 -23.66
CA ASN A 168 1.30 -17.47 -23.20
C ASN A 168 -0.04 -17.40 -23.96
N LEU A 169 -0.56 -16.20 -24.21
CA LEU A 169 -1.78 -16.04 -25.02
C LEU A 169 -1.60 -16.62 -26.43
N LYS A 170 -0.48 -16.34 -27.09
CA LYS A 170 -0.20 -16.84 -28.46
C LYS A 170 -0.04 -18.36 -28.55
N THR A 171 0.27 -19.04 -27.45
CA THR A 171 0.41 -20.51 -27.43
C THR A 171 -0.89 -21.23 -27.16
N ASN A 172 -1.92 -20.53 -26.69
CA ASN A 172 -3.22 -21.09 -26.33
C ASN A 172 -4.31 -20.81 -27.39
N TYR A 173 -3.95 -20.20 -28.51
CA TYR A 173 -4.78 -19.95 -29.69
C TYR A 173 -4.02 -20.40 -30.94
#